data_AF-A0A923MZI6-F1
#
_entry.id   AF-A0A923MZI6-F1
#
_cell.length_a   1.000
_cell.length_b   1.000
_cell.length_c   1.000
_cell.angle_alpha   90.00
_cell.angle_beta   90.00
_cell.angle_gamma   90.00
#
_symmetry.space_group_name_H-M   'P 1'
#
loop_
_entity.id
_entity.type
_entity.pdbx_description
1 polymer ?
#
loop_
_entity_poly.entity_id
_entity_poly.type
_entity_poly.pdbx_seq_one_letter_code
_entity_poly.pdbx_strand_id
1 'polypeptide(L)'
;MKNILILLFVGLSFTGVKAQSSEKEVKINNFLEAAIKEFQLDNEKTFQVLEARQAYMAEDDDSNGKSSASNGIGVKKEQSAKKTKEFIDAFSKITGKSAKEVQAFMDKMIDQD
;
A
#
# COMPACT_ATOMS: atom_id res chain seq x y z
N MET A 1 -1.28 -0.92 -36.41
CA MET A 1 -2.51 -0.46 -35.73
C MET A 1 -3.16 -1.63 -35.00
N LYS A 2 -2.72 -1.88 -33.78
CA LYS A 2 -3.23 -2.80 -32.75
C LYS A 2 -2.60 -2.22 -31.46
N ASN A 3 -3.29 -2.21 -30.32
CA ASN A 3 -2.85 -1.67 -29.02
C ASN A 3 -3.52 -0.37 -28.54
N ILE A 4 -4.74 -0.09 -28.97
CA ILE A 4 -5.60 0.92 -28.33
C ILE A 4 -6.97 0.28 -28.19
N LEU A 5 -7.28 -0.40 -27.07
CA LEU A 5 -8.67 -0.72 -26.66
C LEU A 5 -8.82 -1.58 -25.39
N ILE A 6 -7.80 -1.78 -24.56
CA ILE A 6 -7.97 -2.46 -23.25
C ILE A 6 -7.50 -1.54 -22.12
N LEU A 7 -7.92 -0.28 -22.18
CA LEU A 7 -7.61 0.74 -21.17
C LEU A 7 -8.88 1.29 -20.49
N LEU A 8 -10.03 0.62 -20.65
CA LEU A 8 -11.33 1.21 -20.29
C LEU A 8 -12.28 0.32 -19.45
N PHE A 9 -11.85 -0.81 -18.90
CA PHE A 9 -12.79 -1.81 -18.33
C PHE A 9 -12.58 -2.25 -16.87
N VAL A 10 -11.80 -1.53 -16.07
CA VAL A 10 -11.68 -1.81 -14.61
C VAL A 10 -12.18 -0.61 -13.78
N GLY A 11 -13.22 0.08 -14.27
CA GLY A 11 -13.75 1.28 -13.64
C GLY A 11 -15.16 1.17 -13.04
N LEU A 12 -15.90 0.07 -13.20
CA LEU A 12 -17.35 0.09 -12.93
C LEU A 12 -17.98 -1.20 -12.37
N SER A 13 -17.27 -1.98 -11.54
CA SER A 13 -17.88 -3.20 -10.97
C SER A 13 -17.54 -3.49 -9.51
N PHE A 14 -17.69 -2.51 -8.61
CA PHE A 14 -17.87 -2.82 -7.18
C PHE A 14 -18.97 -1.95 -6.57
N THR A 15 -20.16 -1.97 -7.18
CA THR A 15 -21.38 -1.61 -6.45
C THR A 15 -21.68 -2.71 -5.43
N GLY A 16 -21.29 -2.49 -4.18
CA GLY A 16 -21.93 -3.11 -3.02
C GLY A 16 -21.34 -4.43 -2.51
N VAL A 17 -20.13 -4.40 -1.96
CA VAL A 17 -19.75 -5.32 -0.87
C VAL A 17 -19.54 -4.49 0.40
N LYS A 18 -20.64 -4.03 0.98
CA LYS A 18 -20.68 -3.65 2.40
C LYS A 18 -20.71 -4.94 3.22
N ALA A 19 -19.60 -5.67 3.25
CA ALA A 19 -19.43 -6.84 4.12
C ALA A 19 -18.17 -6.61 4.94
N GLN A 20 -18.30 -5.93 6.09
CA GLN A 20 -17.34 -5.91 7.19
C GLN A 20 -15.86 -5.93 6.78
N SER A 21 -15.49 -5.12 5.79
CA SER A 21 -14.09 -5.02 5.35
C SER A 21 -13.34 -4.32 6.48
N SER A 22 -12.33 -4.97 7.04
CA SER A 22 -11.55 -4.40 8.15
C SER A 22 -11.00 -3.03 7.71
N GLU A 23 -10.91 -2.03 8.59
CA GLU A 23 -10.38 -0.70 8.20
C GLU A 23 -9.04 -0.79 7.45
N LYS A 24 -8.24 -1.82 7.76
CA LYS A 24 -7.02 -2.18 7.03
C LYS A 24 -7.26 -2.50 5.55
N GLU A 25 -8.26 -3.31 5.22
CA GLU A 25 -8.60 -3.65 3.84
C GLU A 25 -9.06 -2.43 3.05
N VAL A 26 -9.85 -1.53 3.67
CA VAL A 26 -10.27 -0.27 3.04
C VAL A 26 -9.04 0.60 2.70
N LYS A 27 -8.10 0.73 3.64
CA LYS A 27 -6.84 1.47 3.42
C LYS A 27 -5.97 0.83 2.34
N ILE A 28 -5.90 -0.51 2.31
CA ILE A 28 -5.16 -1.25 1.28
C ILE A 28 -5.79 -1.02 -0.10
N ASN A 29 -7.11 -1.10 -0.21
CA ASN A 29 -7.82 -0.90 -1.47
C ASN A 29 -7.70 0.54 -1.98
N ASN A 30 -7.91 1.54 -1.12
CA ASN A 30 -7.72 2.95 -1.48
C ASN A 30 -6.29 3.23 -1.96
N PHE A 31 -5.30 2.66 -1.27
CA PHE A 31 -3.91 2.75 -1.67
C PHE A 31 -3.65 2.12 -3.05
N LEU A 32 -4.21 0.93 -3.30
CA LEU A 32 -4.07 0.25 -4.59
C LEU A 32 -4.72 1.02 -5.73
N GLU A 33 -5.93 1.54 -5.52
CA GLU A 33 -6.62 2.36 -6.52
C GLU A 33 -5.79 3.60 -6.89
N ALA A 34 -5.25 4.29 -5.89
CA ALA A 34 -4.38 5.44 -6.11
C ALA A 34 -3.08 5.04 -6.82
N ALA A 35 -2.47 3.91 -6.44
CA ALA A 35 -1.23 3.42 -7.04
C ALA A 35 -1.43 2.98 -8.50
N ILE A 36 -2.53 2.28 -8.80
CA ILE A 36 -2.91 1.91 -10.17
C ILE A 36 -3.11 3.17 -11.01
N LYS A 37 -3.78 4.18 -10.46
CA LYS A 37 -4.06 5.43 -11.18
C LYS A 37 -2.80 6.26 -11.44
N GLU A 38 -1.94 6.43 -10.44
CA GLU A 38 -0.72 7.27 -10.53
C GLU A 38 0.37 6.58 -11.37
N PHE A 39 0.58 5.27 -11.16
CA PHE A 39 1.70 4.53 -11.77
C PHE A 39 1.29 3.63 -12.93
N GLN A 40 0.01 3.61 -13.30
CA GLN A 40 -0.53 2.81 -14.41
C GLN A 40 -0.10 1.34 -14.30
N LEU A 41 -0.30 0.76 -13.11
CA LEU A 41 0.11 -0.61 -12.82
C LEU A 41 -0.65 -1.61 -13.70
N ASP A 42 0.07 -2.60 -14.21
CA ASP A 42 -0.53 -3.78 -14.82
C ASP A 42 -1.00 -4.78 -13.73
N ASN A 43 -1.69 -5.85 -14.14
CA ASN A 43 -2.24 -6.83 -13.20
C ASN A 43 -1.16 -7.51 -12.33
N GLU A 44 0.01 -7.76 -12.90
CA GLU A 44 1.11 -8.44 -12.19
C GLU A 44 1.69 -7.53 -11.11
N LYS A 45 1.99 -6.28 -11.46
CA LYS A 45 2.47 -5.27 -10.52
C LYS A 45 1.42 -4.93 -9.47
N THR A 46 0.15 -4.86 -9.85
CA THR A 46 -0.96 -4.62 -8.92
C THR A 46 -1.02 -5.70 -7.84
N PHE A 47 -0.87 -6.97 -8.22
CA PHE A 47 -0.82 -8.08 -7.27
C PHE A 47 0.40 -8.01 -6.35
N GLN A 48 1.58 -7.73 -6.91
CA GLN A 48 2.81 -7.55 -6.11
C GLN A 48 2.70 -6.39 -5.11
N VAL A 49 2.05 -5.29 -5.50
CA VAL A 49 1.80 -4.13 -4.62
C VAL A 49 0.80 -4.48 -3.52
N LEU A 50 -0.25 -5.23 -3.85
CA LEU A 50 -1.24 -5.72 -2.87
C LEU A 50 -0.56 -6.59 -1.81
N GLU A 51 0.25 -7.57 -2.21
CA GLU A 51 0.99 -8.42 -1.28
C GLU A 51 1.95 -7.63 -0.40
N ALA A 52 2.74 -6.71 -0.99
CA ALA A 52 3.66 -5.86 -0.25
C ALA A 52 2.93 -4.96 0.76
N ARG A 53 1.75 -4.43 0.39
CA ARG A 53 0.94 -3.57 1.27
C ARG A 53 0.25 -4.37 2.37
N GLN A 54 -0.24 -5.57 2.09
CA GLN A 54 -0.79 -6.47 3.09
C GLN A 54 0.28 -6.87 4.11
N ALA A 55 1.48 -7.25 3.66
CA ALA A 55 2.60 -7.57 4.55
C ALA A 55 2.98 -6.38 5.45
N TYR A 56 2.98 -5.17 4.89
CA TYR A 56 3.22 -3.93 5.65
C TYR A 56 2.18 -3.71 6.76
N MET A 57 0.89 -4.02 6.53
CA MET A 57 -0.20 -3.79 7.49
C MET A 57 -0.50 -4.98 8.43
N ALA A 58 -0.01 -6.18 8.11
CA ALA A 58 -0.23 -7.39 8.90
C ALA A 58 0.56 -7.39 10.23
N GLU A 59 1.76 -6.82 10.23
CA GLU A 59 2.66 -6.87 11.40
C GLU A 59 2.30 -5.92 12.55
N ASP A 60 1.28 -5.07 12.39
CA ASP A 60 0.80 -4.21 13.49
C ASP A 60 -0.07 -4.99 14.50
N ASP A 61 -0.65 -6.14 14.14
CA ASP A 61 -1.49 -6.93 15.08
C ASP A 61 -0.67 -7.78 16.07
N ASP A 62 0.53 -8.23 15.68
CA ASP A 62 1.38 -9.06 16.56
C ASP A 62 2.09 -8.24 17.66
N SER A 63 2.06 -6.91 17.55
CA SER A 63 2.71 -5.99 18.49
C SER A 63 1.94 -5.81 19.81
N ASN A 64 0.71 -6.30 19.91
CA ASN A 64 -0.08 -6.29 21.15
C ASN A 64 0.18 -7.50 22.05
N GLY A 65 1.01 -8.47 21.63
CA GLY A 65 1.18 -9.74 22.34
C GLY A 65 2.24 -9.76 23.46
N LYS A 66 3.34 -8.99 23.37
CA LYS A 66 4.42 -9.03 24.38
C LYS A 66 5.50 -7.99 24.08
N SER A 67 5.57 -6.90 24.85
CA SER A 67 6.83 -6.41 25.46
C SER A 67 6.69 -5.02 26.08
N SER A 68 6.79 -5.01 27.40
CA SER A 68 7.38 -3.99 28.27
C SER A 68 7.07 -2.52 28.00
N ALA A 69 6.09 -2.04 28.78
CA ALA A 69 6.04 -0.67 29.26
C ALA A 69 7.37 -0.30 29.95
N SER A 70 8.28 0.37 29.25
CA SER A 70 9.21 1.39 29.80
C SER A 70 10.20 1.98 28.78
N ASN A 71 10.34 1.44 27.56
CA ASN A 71 11.28 1.99 26.54
C ASN A 71 10.63 2.22 25.15
N GLY A 72 9.30 2.10 25.04
CA GLY A 72 8.64 1.71 23.80
C GLY A 72 8.40 2.78 22.73
N ILE A 73 8.54 4.08 23.00
CA ILE A 73 8.18 5.12 22.01
C ILE A 73 9.27 5.30 20.94
N GLY A 74 10.55 5.30 21.33
CA GLY A 74 11.67 5.43 20.39
C GLY A 74 11.80 4.21 19.46
N VAL A 75 11.71 3.01 20.05
CA VAL A 75 11.82 1.73 19.33
C VAL A 75 10.69 1.54 18.32
N LYS A 76 9.45 1.90 18.69
CA LYS A 76 8.31 1.85 17.76
C LYS A 76 8.50 2.79 16.57
N LYS A 77 9.00 4.02 16.82
CA LYS A 77 9.23 5.00 15.75
C LYS A 77 10.33 4.55 14.78
N GLU A 78 11.42 3.98 15.30
CA GLU A 78 12.50 3.43 14.46
C GLU A 78 12.05 2.20 13.66
N GLN A 79 11.25 1.32 14.27
CA GLN A 79 10.71 0.14 13.60
C GLN A 79 9.72 0.53 12.49
N SER A 80 8.83 1.49 12.75
CA SER A 80 7.93 2.03 11.71
C SER A 80 8.72 2.68 10.57
N ALA A 81 9.73 3.50 10.87
CA ALA A 81 10.56 4.13 9.84
C ALA A 81 11.30 3.11 8.96
N LYS A 82 11.79 2.02 9.56
CA LYS A 82 12.44 0.93 8.83
C LYS A 82 11.46 0.20 7.90
N LYS A 83 10.26 -0.13 8.39
CA LYS A 83 9.21 -0.78 7.58
C LYS A 83 8.75 0.09 6.43
N THR A 84 8.54 1.38 6.67
CA THR A 84 8.19 2.33 5.60
C THR A 84 9.28 2.37 4.54
N LYS A 85 10.56 2.37 4.94
CA LYS A 85 11.68 2.32 4.00
C LYS A 85 11.73 1.02 3.19
N GLU A 86 11.51 -0.13 3.84
CA GLU A 86 11.47 -1.44 3.17
C GLU A 86 10.30 -1.53 2.18
N PHE A 87 9.14 -1.01 2.55
CA PHE A 87 7.99 -0.91 1.66
C PHE A 87 8.25 0.00 0.47
N ILE A 88 8.85 1.19 0.69
CA ILE A 88 9.19 2.12 -0.40
C ILE A 88 10.19 1.49 -1.37
N ASP A 89 11.20 0.77 -0.87
CA ASP A 89 12.17 0.08 -1.73
C ASP A 89 11.51 -1.03 -2.56
N ALA A 90 10.66 -1.86 -1.93
CA ALA A 90 9.89 -2.88 -2.64
C ALA A 90 8.97 -2.24 -3.69
N PHE A 91 8.23 -1.20 -3.32
CA PHE A 91 7.29 -0.53 -4.20
C PHE A 91 8.00 0.21 -5.35
N SER A 92 9.16 0.79 -5.10
CA SER A 92 10.05 1.36 -6.12
C SER A 92 10.52 0.31 -7.12
N LYS A 93 10.88 -0.89 -6.66
CA LYS A 93 11.26 -2.02 -7.55
C LYS A 93 10.10 -2.51 -8.39
N ILE A 94 8.91 -2.65 -7.81
CA ILE A 94 7.70 -3.13 -8.53
C ILE A 94 7.25 -2.12 -9.59
N THR A 95 7.22 -0.84 -9.22
CA THR A 95 6.76 0.25 -10.11
C THR A 95 7.82 0.67 -11.13
N GLY A 96 9.11 0.39 -10.86
CA GLY A 96 10.23 0.93 -11.60
C GLY A 96 10.44 2.44 -11.39
N LYS A 97 9.78 3.04 -10.39
CA LYS A 97 9.88 4.46 -10.05
C LYS A 97 10.98 4.71 -9.05
N SER A 98 11.50 5.93 -9.03
CA SER A 98 12.50 6.30 -8.03
C SER A 98 11.89 6.32 -6.63
N ALA A 99 12.71 6.02 -5.61
CA ALA A 99 12.27 6.10 -4.22
C ALA A 99 11.70 7.48 -3.85
N LYS A 100 12.14 8.56 -4.53
CA LYS A 100 11.59 9.92 -4.33
C LYS A 100 10.16 10.07 -4.86
N GLU A 101 9.87 9.52 -6.04
CA GLU A 101 8.52 9.53 -6.61
C GLU A 101 7.56 8.69 -5.76
N VAL A 102 8.02 7.53 -5.31
CA VAL A 102 7.27 6.66 -4.41
C VAL A 102 7.02 7.34 -3.06
N GLN A 103 8.03 7.98 -2.47
CA GLN A 103 7.87 8.74 -1.23
C GLN A 103 6.85 9.87 -1.39
N ALA A 104 6.93 10.65 -2.47
CA ALA A 104 5.98 11.73 -2.73
C ALA A 104 4.54 11.21 -2.88
N PHE A 105 4.35 10.04 -3.47
CA PHE A 105 3.05 9.37 -3.51
C PHE A 105 2.59 8.91 -2.12
N MET A 106 3.48 8.30 -1.33
CA MET A 106 3.19 7.88 0.04
C MET A 106 2.76 9.07 0.92
N ASP A 107 3.43 10.22 0.78
CA ASP A 107 3.10 11.43 1.52
C ASP A 107 1.69 11.95 1.16
N LYS A 108 1.29 11.89 -0.12
CA LYS A 108 -0.09 12.21 -0.55
C LYS A 108 -1.12 11.26 0.07
N MET A 109 -0.79 9.98 0.21
CA MET A 109 -1.70 8.99 0.78
C MET A 109 -1.87 9.17 2.29
N ILE A 110 -0.82 9.61 3.01
CA ILE A 110 -0.90 9.89 4.45
C ILE A 110 -1.85 11.07 4.75
N ASP A 111 -1.95 12.04 3.85
CA ASP A 111 -2.84 13.21 3.99
C ASP A 111 -4.32 12.91 3.62
N GLN A 112 -4.57 11.74 3.01
CA GLN A 112 -5.90 11.28 2.60
C GLN A 112 -6.52 10.24 3.54
N ASP A 113 -5.74 9.73 4.51
CA ASP A 113 -6.09 8.68 5.47
C ASP A 113 -6.46 9.27 6.84
#